data_AF-A0A821ETA5-F1
#
_entry.id   AF-A0A821ETA5-F1
#
_cell.length_a   1.000
_cell.length_b   1.000
_cell.length_c   1.000
_cell.angle_alpha   90.00
_cell.angle_beta   90.00
_cell.angle_gamma   90.00
#
_symmetry.space_group_name_H-M   'P 1'
#
loop_
_entity.id
_entity.type
_entity.pdbx_description
1 polymer ?
#
loop_
_entity_poly.entity_id
_entity_poly.type
_entity_poly.pdbx_seq_one_letter_code
_entity_poly.pdbx_strand_id
1 'polypeptide(L)' 'LCVTPYCIKAANYLLESSDKTINPCDNFFEFACGTWLKKNRIPDDAEFHDTINVLQNQLDSDIVGKYI' A
#
# COMPACT_ATOMS: atom_id res chain seq x y z
N LEU A 1 -20.09 -6.68 12.03
CA LEU A 1 -19.28 -6.63 10.80
C LEU A 1 -19.63 -5.35 10.06
N CYS A 2 -18.66 -4.55 9.60
CA CYS A 2 -18.93 -3.37 8.76
C CYS A 2 -18.97 -3.76 7.28
N VAL A 3 -19.96 -3.27 6.52
CA VAL A 3 -20.15 -3.61 5.10
C VAL A 3 -20.37 -2.38 4.20
N THR A 4 -20.03 -1.18 4.70
CA THR A 4 -20.07 0.02 3.86
C THR A 4 -18.99 -0.09 2.77
N PRO A 5 -19.15 0.57 1.61
CA PRO A 5 -18.14 0.55 0.54
C PRO A 5 -16.75 0.98 1.03
N TYR A 6 -16.68 1.93 1.97
CA TYR A 6 -15.43 2.37 2.58
C TYR A 6 -14.76 1.25 3.39
N CYS A 7 -15.53 0.54 4.22
CA CYS A 7 -15.01 -0.59 4.99
C CYS A 7 -14.48 -1.71 4.08
N ILE A 8 -15.20 -2.02 2.99
CA ILE A 8 -14.77 -3.03 2.02
C ILE A 8 -13.46 -2.61 1.34
N LYS A 9 -13.37 -1.34 0.90
CA LYS A 9 -12.16 -0.80 0.26
C LYS A 9 -10.95 -0.86 1.20
N ALA A 10 -11.12 -0.42 2.45
CA ALA A 10 -10.06 -0.45 3.45
C ALA A 10 -9.62 -1.89 3.79
N ALA A 11 -10.58 -2.81 3.96
CA ALA A 11 -10.27 -4.22 4.22
C ALA A 11 -9.49 -4.86 3.07
N ASN A 12 -9.90 -4.61 1.82
CA ASN A 12 -9.18 -5.13 0.65
C ASN A 12 -7.75 -4.61 0.58
N TYR A 13 -7.53 -3.31 0.81
CA TYR A 13 -6.18 -2.72 0.84
C TYR A 13 -5.27 -3.43 1.86
N LEU A 14 -5.77 -3.68 3.07
CA LEU A 14 -5.01 -4.39 4.11
C LEU A 14 -4.71 -5.84 3.69
N LEU A 15 -5.70 -6.54 3.13
CA LEU A 15 -5.55 -7.92 2.70
C LEU A 15 -4.53 -8.06 1.57
N GLU A 16 -4.55 -7.16 0.59
CA GLU A 16 -3.64 -7.18 -0.56
C GLU A 16 -2.19 -6.79 -0.23
N SER A 17 -2.00 -6.11 0.89
CA SER A 17 -0.68 -5.69 1.40
C SER A 17 -0.05 -6.75 2.32
N SER A 18 -0.89 -7.52 3.03
CA SER A 18 -0.45 -8.55 3.98
C SER A 18 0.09 -9.81 3.33
N ASP A 19 1.10 -10.44 3.94
CA ASP A 19 1.55 -11.80 3.64
C ASP A 19 1.17 -12.76 4.78
N LYS A 20 0.07 -13.48 4.56
CA LYS A 20 -0.50 -14.42 5.55
C LYS A 20 0.29 -15.73 5.70
N THR A 21 1.37 -15.91 4.93
CA THR A 21 2.28 -17.06 5.10
C THR A 21 3.27 -16.84 6.24
N ILE A 22 3.42 -15.59 6.69
CA ILE A 22 4.29 -15.20 7.80
C ILE A 22 3.50 -15.23 9.10
N ASN A 23 4.07 -15.81 10.15
CA ASN A 23 3.49 -15.75 11.48
C ASN A 23 3.68 -14.32 12.06
N PRO A 24 2.60 -13.62 12.45
CA PRO A 24 2.69 -12.27 13.00
C PRO A 24 3.48 -12.17 14.31
N CYS A 25 3.58 -13.26 15.09
CA CYS A 25 4.37 -13.31 16.31
C CYS A 25 5.88 -13.34 16.05
N ASP A 26 6.29 -13.80 14.85
CA ASP A 26 7.70 -13.93 14.48
C ASP A 26 8.18 -12.68 13.73
N ASN A 27 7.38 -12.17 12.79
CA ASN A 27 7.67 -10.92 12.08
C ASN A 27 6.38 -10.23 11.64
N PHE A 28 5.89 -9.32 12.48
CA PHE A 28 4.66 -8.58 12.19
C PHE A 28 4.78 -7.65 10.98
N PHE A 29 5.97 -7.12 10.71
CA PHE A 29 6.18 -6.24 9.57
C PHE A 29 6.00 -6.98 8.24
N GLU A 30 6.64 -8.14 8.09
CA GLU A 30 6.47 -8.98 6.89
C GLU A 30 5.06 -9.56 6.80
N PHE A 31 4.43 -9.90 7.92
CA PHE A 31 3.01 -10.30 7.91
C PHE A 31 2.11 -9.18 7.39
N ALA A 32 2.30 -7.94 7.85
CA ALA A 32 1.43 -6.82 7.49
C ALA A 32 1.73 -6.24 6.09
N CYS A 33 3.00 -6.26 5.66
CA CYS A 33 3.48 -5.53 4.49
C CYS A 33 4.17 -6.42 3.44
N GLY A 34 4.42 -7.70 3.72
CA GLY A 34 5.28 -8.55 2.87
C GLY A 34 4.80 -8.70 1.44
N THR A 35 3.48 -8.73 1.21
CA THR A 35 2.93 -8.73 -0.16
C THR A 35 3.06 -7.35 -0.81
N TRP A 36 2.92 -6.27 -0.04
CA TRP A 36 3.15 -4.91 -0.52
C TRP A 36 4.60 -4.73 -1.00
N LEU A 37 5.58 -5.21 -0.22
CA LEU A 37 7.01 -5.15 -0.57
C LEU A 37 7.32 -5.89 -1.89
N LYS A 38 6.68 -7.05 -2.11
CA LYS A 38 6.84 -7.83 -3.35
C LYS A 38 6.29 -7.11 -4.58
N LYS A 39 5.23 -6.30 -4.41
CA LYS A 39 4.56 -5.58 -5.51
C LYS A 39 5.17 -4.20 -5.79
N ASN A 40 5.80 -3.58 -4.79
CA ASN A 40 6.22 -2.19 -4.82
C ASN A 40 7.75 -2.07 -4.70
N ARG A 41 8.46 -2.39 -5.79
CA ARG A 41 9.91 -2.18 -5.85
C ARG A 41 10.23 -0.68 -5.81
N ILE A 42 11.41 -0.35 -5.28
CA ILE A 42 11.93 1.02 -5.29
C ILE A 42 12.18 1.42 -6.76
N PRO A 43 11.55 2.51 -7.25
CA PRO A 43 11.83 3.08 -8.57
C PRO A 43 13.29 3.50 -8.73
N ASP A 44 13.80 3.54 -9.97
CA ASP A 44 15.20 3.87 -10.26
C ASP A 44 15.59 5.31 -9.87
N ASP A 45 14.61 6.20 -9.75
CA ASP A 45 14.76 7.62 -9.41
C ASP A 45 14.46 7.93 -7.92
N ALA A 46 14.29 6.90 -7.09
CA ALA A 46 13.97 7.05 -5.67
C ALA A 46 14.92 6.26 -4.77
N GLU A 47 15.19 6.79 -3.57
CA GLU A 47 15.98 6.10 -2.55
C GLU A 47 15.14 5.11 -1.72
N PHE A 48 13.85 5.41 -1.57
CA PHE A 48 12.89 4.61 -0.83
C PHE A 48 11.54 4.64 -1.54
N HIS A 49 10.74 3.60 -1.29
CA HIS A 49 9.39 3.51 -1.80
C HIS A 49 8.51 2.99 -0.67
N ASP A 50 7.73 3.89 -0.10
CA ASP A 50 6.77 3.62 0.96
C ASP A 50 5.38 4.15 0.58
N THR A 51 4.42 3.98 1.48
CA THR A 51 3.04 4.43 1.26
C THR A 51 2.91 5.94 1.11
N ILE A 52 3.81 6.73 1.70
CA ILE A 52 3.79 8.19 1.59
C ILE A 52 4.22 8.60 0.18
N ASN A 53 5.28 8.01 -0.38
CA ASN A 53 5.65 8.28 -1.77
C ASN A 53 4.52 7.93 -2.75
N VAL A 54 3.84 6.78 -2.54
CA VAL A 54 2.69 6.39 -3.37
C VAL A 54 1.59 7.45 -3.31
N LEU A 55 1.27 7.95 -2.11
CA LEU A 55 0.25 8.98 -1.94
C LEU A 55 0.68 10.33 -2.55
N GLN A 56 1.95 10.71 -2.45
CA GLN A 56 2.49 11.92 -3.06
C GLN A 56 2.41 11.84 -4.59
N ASN A 57 2.84 10.73 -5.19
CA ASN A 57 2.76 10.52 -6.64
C ASN A 57 1.31 10.57 -7.14
N GLN A 58 0.37 9.99 -6.39
CA GLN A 58 -1.07 10.09 -6.70
C GLN A 58 -1.55 11.54 -6.60
N LEU A 59 -1.19 12.26 -5.55
CA LEU A 59 -1.56 13.65 -5.35
C LEU A 59 -1.04 14.53 -6.50
N ASP A 60 0.22 14.35 -6.90
CA ASP A 60 0.84 15.11 -7.99
C ASP A 60 0.14 14.82 -9.32
N SER A 61 -0.17 13.55 -9.60
CA SER A 61 -0.96 13.16 -10.78
C SER A 61 -2.35 13.78 -10.77
N ASP A 62 -3.03 13.81 -9.63
CA ASP A 62 -4.37 14.38 -9.49
C ASP A 62 -4.35 15.91 -9.63
N ILE A 63 -3.32 16.57 -9.10
CA ILE A 63 -3.09 18.00 -9.27
C ILE A 63 -2.86 18.30 -10.74
N VAL A 64 -1.90 17.63 -11.39
CA VAL A 64 -1.56 17.86 -12.81
C VAL A 64 -2.76 17.57 -13.70
N GLY A 65 -3.44 16.43 -13.50
CA GLY A 65 -4.63 16.04 -14.26
C GLY A 65 -5.84 16.96 -14.06
N LYS A 66 -5.83 17.81 -13.02
CA LYS A 66 -6.85 18.86 -12.83
C LYS A 66 -6.55 20.13 -13.61
N TYR A 67 -5.31 20.34 -14.04
CA TYR A 67 -4.86 21.52 -14.78
C TYR A 67 -4.63 21.26 -16.28
N ILE A 68 -4.93 20.06 -16.76
CA ILE A 68 -4.98 19.66 -18.18
C ILE A 68 -6.45 19.38 -18.54
#